data_AF-A0A524HBE2-F1
#
_entry.id   AF-A0A524HBE2-F1
#
_cell.length_a   1.000
_cell.length_b   1.000
_cell.length_c   1.000
_cell.angle_alpha   90.00
_cell.angle_beta   90.00
_cell.angle_gamma   90.00
#
_symmetry.space_group_name_H-M   'P 1'
#
loop_
_entity.id
_entity.type
_entity.pdbx_description
1 polymer ?
#
loop_
_entity_poly.entity_id
_entity_poly.type
_entity_poly.pdbx_seq_one_letter_code
_entity_poly.pdbx_strand_id
1 'polypeptide(L)'
;GWVPANTYWLICEDRIVGTCNLRHELNDFLKNFGGHVGYSIRPTERGKGYGNLILGLSLEKARDLGIKRVLVTCDDNNIASARVIENNGGKLADKIKKDDTEVLLRRYWIDLAT
;
A
#
# COMPACT_ATOMS: atom_id res chain seq x y z
N GLY A 1 3.08 9.28 14.02
CA GLY A 1 3.38 10.71 13.75
C GLY A 1 3.46 10.96 12.25
N TRP A 2 3.70 12.20 11.85
CA TRP A 2 3.88 12.59 10.46
C TRP A 2 5.30 12.23 9.97
N VAL A 3 5.41 11.80 8.73
CA VAL A 3 6.68 11.52 8.04
C VAL A 3 6.63 12.16 6.66
N PRO A 4 7.77 12.47 6.03
CA PRO A 4 7.80 12.90 4.64
C PRO A 4 7.08 11.90 3.72
N ALA A 5 6.24 12.41 2.83
CA ALA A 5 5.47 11.59 1.91
C ALA A 5 5.15 12.34 0.61
N ASN A 6 5.12 11.59 -0.49
CA ASN A 6 4.61 12.07 -1.77
C ASN A 6 3.17 11.57 -1.97
N THR A 7 2.33 12.42 -2.55
CA THR A 7 0.99 12.02 -3.00
C THR A 7 0.96 11.95 -4.52
N TYR A 8 0.48 10.83 -5.04
CA TYR A 8 0.35 10.57 -6.47
C TYR A 8 -1.12 10.35 -6.84
N TRP A 9 -1.47 10.72 -8.07
CA TRP A 9 -2.78 10.46 -8.66
C TRP A 9 -2.63 9.51 -9.84
N LEU A 10 -3.44 8.45 -9.86
CA LEU A 10 -3.61 7.61 -11.04
C LEU A 10 -4.67 8.26 -11.92
N ILE A 11 -4.26 8.71 -13.11
CA ILE A 11 -5.11 9.40 -14.07
C ILE A 11 -5.34 8.48 -15.28
N CYS A 12 -6.58 8.34 -15.69
CA CYS A 12 -6.99 7.62 -16.90
C CYS A 12 -7.96 8.52 -17.68
N GLU A 13 -7.62 8.85 -18.94
CA GLU A 13 -8.43 9.73 -19.80
C GLU A 13 -8.87 11.02 -19.07
N ASP A 14 -7.92 11.74 -18.50
CA ASP A 14 -8.12 12.98 -17.72
C ASP A 14 -8.96 12.86 -16.44
N ARG A 15 -9.27 11.64 -15.99
CA ARG A 15 -9.99 11.39 -14.73
C ARG A 15 -9.08 10.77 -13.69
N ILE A 16 -9.15 11.29 -12.46
CA ILE A 16 -8.51 10.65 -11.31
C ILE A 16 -9.30 9.38 -10.96
N VAL A 17 -8.67 8.22 -11.18
CA VAL A 17 -9.22 6.89 -10.88
C VAL A 17 -8.67 6.30 -9.59
N GLY A 18 -7.56 6.84 -9.07
CA GLY A 18 -7.01 6.44 -7.79
C GLY A 18 -6.00 7.44 -7.22
N THR A 19 -5.68 7.28 -5.94
CA THR A 19 -4.72 8.12 -5.21
C THR A 19 -3.79 7.21 -4.44
N CYS A 20 -2.51 7.59 -4.33
CA CYS A 20 -1.53 6.93 -3.50
C CYS A 20 -0.80 7.94 -2.62
N ASN A 21 -0.58 7.61 -1.36
CA ASN A 21 0.35 8.28 -0.47
C ASN A 21 1.53 7.34 -0.21
N LEU A 22 2.72 7.75 -0.66
CA LEU A 22 3.98 7.03 -0.48
C LEU A 22 4.81 7.75 0.58
N ARG A 23 4.93 7.12 1.74
CA ARG A 23 5.75 7.58 2.86
C ARG A 23 7.20 7.15 2.63
N HIS A 24 8.12 8.09 2.84
CA HIS A 24 9.56 7.88 2.57
C HIS A 24 10.22 7.04 3.65
N GLU A 25 9.66 7.05 4.86
CA GLU A 25 10.12 6.32 6.03
C GLU A 25 8.95 5.90 6.92
N LEU A 26 9.21 5.04 7.90
CA LEU A 26 8.23 4.61 8.89
C LEU A 26 8.67 4.93 10.31
N ASN A 27 7.83 5.65 11.04
CA ASN A 27 7.88 5.67 12.50
C ASN A 27 7.21 4.42 13.09
N ASP A 28 7.26 4.26 14.41
CA ASP A 28 6.78 3.05 15.09
C ASP A 28 5.28 2.80 14.87
N PHE A 29 4.48 3.86 14.82
CA PHE A 29 3.06 3.72 14.48
C PHE A 29 2.88 3.17 13.06
N LEU A 30 3.61 3.71 12.08
CA LEU A 30 3.49 3.29 10.68
C LEU A 30 4.05 1.88 10.44
N LYS A 31 5.08 1.45 11.18
CA LYS A 31 5.58 0.06 11.14
C LYS A 31 4.54 -0.95 11.61
N ASN A 32 3.62 -0.54 12.47
CA ASN A 32 2.57 -1.40 12.98
C ASN A 32 1.30 -1.30 12.15
N PHE A 33 0.81 -0.09 11.86
CA PHE A 33 -0.56 0.09 11.38
C PHE A 33 -0.70 0.73 9.99
N GLY A 34 0.37 1.33 9.45
CA GLY A 34 0.24 2.20 8.26
C GLY A 34 0.97 1.73 7.00
N GLY A 35 2.18 1.18 7.13
CA GLY A 35 3.06 0.88 6.01
C GLY A 35 3.60 2.11 5.28
N HIS A 36 4.33 1.87 4.19
CA HIS A 36 4.88 2.92 3.33
C HIS A 36 3.83 3.40 2.33
N VAL A 37 2.97 2.50 1.85
CA VAL A 37 2.02 2.78 0.78
C VAL A 37 0.60 2.69 1.33
N GLY A 38 -0.13 3.79 1.23
CA GLY A 38 -1.59 3.80 1.35
C GLY A 38 -2.19 4.23 0.02
N TYR A 39 -3.11 3.45 -0.55
CA TYR A 39 -3.77 3.81 -1.80
C TYR A 39 -5.28 3.59 -1.75
N SER A 40 -5.98 4.20 -2.68
CA SER A 40 -7.42 4.03 -2.85
C SER A 40 -7.81 4.19 -4.31
N ILE A 41 -8.76 3.37 -4.74
CA ILE A 41 -9.35 3.43 -6.08
C ILE A 41 -10.76 4.00 -5.95
N ARG A 42 -11.08 4.95 -6.84
CA ARG A 42 -12.41 5.55 -6.98
C ARG A 42 -13.46 4.42 -7.02
N PRO A 43 -14.53 4.46 -6.22
CA PRO A 43 -15.48 3.35 -6.11
C PRO A 43 -16.02 2.82 -7.45
N THR A 44 -16.33 3.72 -8.40
CA THR A 44 -16.83 3.39 -9.74
C THR A 44 -15.79 2.76 -10.68
N GLU A 45 -14.51 2.77 -10.27
CA GLU A 45 -13.37 2.27 -11.05
C GLU A 45 -12.77 0.98 -10.45
N ARG A 46 -13.36 0.46 -9.37
CA ARG A 46 -12.93 -0.80 -8.75
C ARG A 46 -13.23 -1.99 -9.66
N GLY A 47 -12.48 -3.08 -9.49
CA GLY A 47 -12.63 -4.28 -10.30
C GLY A 47 -12.01 -4.22 -11.70
N LYS A 48 -11.46 -3.07 -12.11
CA LYS A 48 -10.85 -2.85 -13.44
C LYS A 48 -9.32 -3.05 -13.46
N GLY A 49 -8.75 -3.66 -12.42
CA GLY A 49 -7.30 -3.89 -12.30
C GLY A 49 -6.47 -2.71 -11.75
N TYR A 50 -7.06 -1.52 -11.57
CA TYR A 50 -6.32 -0.34 -11.09
C TYR A 50 -5.64 -0.48 -9.72
N GLY A 51 -6.14 -1.38 -8.85
CA GLY A 51 -5.47 -1.68 -7.58
C GLY A 51 -4.06 -2.27 -7.79
N ASN A 52 -3.92 -3.23 -8.71
CA ASN A 52 -2.60 -3.78 -9.06
C ASN A 52 -1.72 -2.70 -9.70
N LEU A 53 -2.28 -1.92 -10.62
CA LEU A 53 -1.53 -0.88 -11.33
C LEU A 53 -0.98 0.19 -10.39
N ILE A 54 -1.83 0.75 -9.51
CA ILE A 54 -1.40 1.82 -8.61
C ILE A 54 -0.34 1.33 -7.62
N LEU A 55 -0.47 0.10 -7.10
CA LEU A 55 0.54 -0.46 -6.21
C LEU A 55 1.86 -0.66 -6.95
N GLY A 56 1.86 -1.30 -8.12
CA GLY A 56 3.07 -1.51 -8.93
C GLY A 56 3.82 -0.21 -9.23
N LEU A 57 3.11 0.82 -9.71
CA LEU A 57 3.68 2.15 -9.95
C LEU A 57 4.22 2.80 -8.68
N SER A 58 3.56 2.59 -7.53
CA SER A 58 4.02 3.10 -6.25
C SER A 58 5.32 2.43 -5.79
N LEU A 59 5.50 1.14 -6.09
CA LEU A 59 6.75 0.43 -5.81
C LEU A 59 7.89 0.96 -6.68
N GLU A 60 7.64 1.33 -7.93
CA GLU A 60 8.63 2.02 -8.77
C GLU A 60 9.06 3.36 -8.15
N LYS A 61 8.10 4.16 -7.68
CA LYS A 61 8.42 5.41 -6.96
C LYS A 61 9.14 5.19 -5.65
N ALA A 62 8.87 4.08 -4.95
CA ALA A 62 9.64 3.71 -3.77
C ALA A 62 11.10 3.35 -4.13
N ARG A 63 11.34 2.67 -5.26
CA ARG A 63 12.71 2.40 -5.76
C ARG A 63 13.46 3.69 -6.08
N ASP A 64 12.80 4.64 -6.75
CA ASP A 64 13.38 5.96 -7.07
C ASP A 64 13.85 6.71 -5.81
N LEU A 65 13.16 6.50 -4.67
CA LEU A 65 13.52 7.07 -3.36
C LEU A 65 14.60 6.26 -2.61
N GLY A 66 15.11 5.18 -3.19
CA GLY A 66 16.11 4.31 -2.56
C GLY A 66 15.55 3.34 -1.52
N ILE A 67 14.23 3.24 -1.38
CA ILE A 67 13.59 2.31 -0.43
C ILE A 67 13.83 0.88 -0.92
N LYS A 68 14.40 0.04 -0.05
CA LYS A 68 14.74 -1.36 -0.38
C LYS A 68 13.63 -2.35 -0.06
N ARG A 69 12.76 -2.00 0.89
CA ARG A 69 11.67 -2.87 1.34
C ARG A 69 10.45 -2.04 1.70
N VAL A 70 9.31 -2.42 1.14
CA VAL A 70 8.04 -1.72 1.33
C VAL A 70 7.12 -2.55 2.21
N LEU A 71 6.69 -1.96 3.32
CA LEU A 71 5.60 -2.45 4.15
C LEU A 71 4.26 -1.98 3.56
N VAL A 72 3.33 -2.91 3.34
CA VAL A 72 1.94 -2.60 2.99
C VAL A 72 1.02 -3.34 3.95
N THR A 73 -0.03 -2.68 4.40
CA THR A 73 -0.98 -3.25 5.37
C THR A 73 -2.40 -3.24 4.82
N CYS A 74 -3.20 -4.24 5.17
CA CYS A 74 -4.64 -4.24 4.89
C CYS A 74 -5.42 -4.97 5.98
N ASP A 75 -6.69 -4.64 6.17
CA ASP A 75 -7.56 -5.37 7.08
C ASP A 75 -7.68 -6.85 6.63
N ASP A 76 -7.77 -7.79 7.58
CA ASP A 76 -7.72 -9.23 7.30
C ASP A 76 -8.88 -9.74 6.46
N ASN A 77 -10.03 -9.07 6.54
CA ASN A 77 -11.22 -9.34 5.73
C ASN A 77 -11.17 -8.68 4.34
N ASN A 78 -10.19 -7.83 4.06
CA ASN A 78 -10.04 -7.15 2.77
C ASN A 78 -9.26 -8.04 1.79
N ILE A 79 -9.90 -9.13 1.36
CA ILE A 79 -9.32 -10.14 0.47
C ILE A 79 -8.88 -9.54 -0.88
N ALA A 80 -9.60 -8.52 -1.37
CA ALA A 80 -9.24 -7.84 -2.60
C ALA A 80 -7.88 -7.14 -2.49
N SER A 81 -7.61 -6.45 -1.37
CA SER A 81 -6.32 -5.78 -1.16
C SER A 81 -5.21 -6.77 -0.88
N ALA A 82 -5.48 -7.82 -0.11
CA ALA A 82 -4.52 -8.91 0.12
C ALA A 82 -4.04 -9.51 -1.22
N ARG A 83 -4.96 -9.84 -2.13
CA ARG A 83 -4.63 -10.35 -3.47
C ARG A 83 -3.81 -9.35 -4.29
N VAL A 84 -4.15 -8.07 -4.26
CA VAL A 84 -3.37 -7.03 -4.96
C VAL A 84 -1.94 -6.96 -4.42
N ILE A 85 -1.78 -7.00 -3.09
CA ILE A 85 -0.47 -6.94 -2.44
C ILE A 85 0.36 -8.18 -2.81
N GLU A 86 -0.24 -9.38 -2.71
CA GLU A 86 0.42 -10.65 -3.05
C GLU A 86 0.81 -10.72 -4.53
N ASN A 87 -0.04 -10.26 -5.44
CA ASN A 87 0.26 -10.17 -6.88
C ASN A 87 1.43 -9.22 -7.19
N ASN A 88 1.69 -8.23 -6.32
CA ASN A 88 2.82 -7.32 -6.44
C ASN A 88 4.05 -7.79 -5.64
N GLY A 89 4.12 -9.08 -5.31
CA GLY A 89 5.26 -9.69 -4.63
C GLY A 89 5.24 -9.55 -3.11
N GLY A 90 4.11 -9.13 -2.52
CA GLY A 90 3.94 -9.03 -1.08
C GLY A 90 3.96 -10.39 -0.41
N LYS A 91 4.87 -10.57 0.54
CA LYS A 91 4.93 -11.73 1.41
C LYS A 91 4.31 -11.38 2.75
N LEU A 92 3.31 -12.15 3.18
CA LEU A 92 2.68 -11.96 4.47
C LEU A 92 3.74 -12.13 5.56
N ALA A 93 3.92 -11.11 6.38
CA ALA A 93 4.85 -11.11 7.51
C ALA A 93 4.16 -11.68 8.75
N ASP A 94 3.02 -11.08 9.10
CA ASP A 94 2.20 -11.45 10.24
C ASP A 94 0.80 -10.81 10.16
N LYS A 95 -0.02 -11.13 11.17
CA LYS A 95 -1.27 -10.45 11.45
C LYS A 95 -1.22 -9.92 12.87
N ILE A 96 -1.62 -8.67 13.06
CA ILE A 96 -1.66 -8.02 14.37
C ILE A 96 -3.07 -7.51 14.66
N LYS A 97 -3.42 -7.34 15.93
CA LYS A 97 -4.66 -6.63 16.29
C LYS A 97 -4.53 -5.16 15.91
N LYS A 98 -5.50 -4.63 15.17
CA LYS A 98 -5.53 -3.23 14.77
C LYS A 98 -5.99 -2.40 15.97
N ASP A 99 -5.03 -1.90 16.74
CA ASP A 99 -5.29 -1.06 17.92
C ASP A 99 -6.36 -1.69 18.85
N ASP A 100 -7.22 -0.90 19.47
CA ASP A 100 -8.32 -1.35 20.33
C ASP A 100 -9.51 -2.01 19.58
N THR A 101 -9.35 -2.40 18.31
CA THR A 101 -10.42 -3.03 17.51
C THR A 101 -10.25 -4.55 17.42
N GLU A 102 -11.35 -5.28 17.25
CA GLU A 102 -11.33 -6.74 16.98
C GLU A 102 -10.87 -7.08 15.54
N VAL A 103 -10.53 -6.08 14.72
CA VAL A 103 -10.08 -6.29 13.35
C VAL A 103 -8.60 -6.64 13.35
N LEU A 104 -8.25 -7.76 12.70
CA LEU A 104 -6.86 -8.09 12.42
C LEU A 104 -6.36 -7.29 11.22
N LEU A 105 -5.14 -6.78 11.32
CA LEU A 105 -4.41 -6.14 10.24
C LEU A 105 -3.35 -7.12 9.72
N ARG A 106 -3.37 -7.38 8.42
CA ARG A 106 -2.30 -8.10 7.74
C ARG A 106 -1.18 -7.14 7.39
N ARG A 107 0.06 -7.56 7.65
CA ARG A 107 1.26 -6.82 7.25
C ARG A 107 2.05 -7.62 6.24
N TYR A 108 2.37 -6.99 5.12
CA TYR A 108 3.10 -7.59 4.03
C TYR A 108 4.38 -6.82 3.77
N TRP A 109 5.47 -7.55 3.55
CA TRP A 109 6.71 -6.98 3.06
C TRP A 109 6.88 -7.29 1.57
N ILE A 110 7.24 -6.27 0.81
CA ILE A 110 7.64 -6.37 -0.59
C ILE A 110 9.12 -5.99 -0.68
N ASP A 111 9.95 -6.94 -1.09
CA ASP A 111 11.37 -6.68 -1.32
C ASP A 111 11.52 -6.03 -2.70
N LEU A 112 12.07 -4.82 -2.74
CA LEU A 112 12.39 -4.13 -3.97
C LEU A 112 13.82 -4.51 -4.31
N ALA A 113 13.98 -5.60 -5.07
CA ALA A 113 15.29 -5.98 -5.60
C ALA A 113 15.95 -4.77 -6.28
N THR A 114 17.25 -4.60 -6.03
CA THR A 114 18.11 -3.63 -6.73
C THR A 114 18.17 -3.92 -8.22
#